data_AF-A0A847CDS7-F1
#
_entry.id   AF-A0A847CDS7-F1
#
_cell.length_a   1.000
_cell.length_b   1.000
_cell.length_c   1.000
_cell.angle_alpha   90.00
_cell.angle_beta   90.00
_cell.angle_gamma   90.00
#
_symmetry.space_group_name_H-M   'P 1'
#
loop_
_entity.id
_entity.type
_entity.pdbx_description
1 polymer ?
#
loop_
_entity_poly.entity_id
_entity_poly.type
_entity_poly.pdbx_seq_one_letter_code
_entity_poly.pdbx_strand_id
1 'polypeptide(L)'
;MKTSEAQQEGAVEFLKWFTENDHIMNFAVDSSYLPSTILGNQPEAIKAAYKKDLNTYKGKFLLDSLVVSAESFAKAHAYSTLPFNGSKEIRAYAETEFENVCKNDRSAVVEAIKTGKTRAEAVAPYITDEYFDAWFTEVCNQIKILSATK
;
A
#
# COMPACT_ATOMS: atom_id res chain seq x y z
N MET A 1 15.00 23.13 6.59
CA MET A 1 15.73 23.58 7.80
C MET A 1 17.11 22.95 7.78
N LYS A 2 18.17 23.68 8.16
CA LYS A 2 19.51 23.07 8.39
C LYS A 2 19.68 22.90 9.90
N THR A 3 19.79 21.67 10.37
CA THR A 3 20.07 21.30 11.77
C THR A 3 21.58 21.14 11.98
N SER A 4 22.11 21.43 13.17
CA SER A 4 23.52 21.15 13.50
C SER A 4 23.78 19.65 13.69
N GLU A 5 25.04 19.22 13.63
CA GLU A 5 25.44 17.83 13.90
C GLU A 5 25.00 17.39 15.31
N ALA A 6 25.21 18.23 16.33
CA ALA A 6 24.76 17.95 17.70
C ALA A 6 23.23 17.77 17.81
N GLN A 7 22.45 18.54 17.03
CA GLN A 7 20.99 18.37 16.99
C GLN A 7 20.59 17.06 16.30
N GLN A 8 21.32 16.65 15.26
CA GLN A 8 21.11 15.38 14.59
C GLN A 8 21.44 14.19 15.51
N GLU A 9 22.58 14.25 16.20
CA GLU A 9 23.00 13.22 17.16
C GLU A 9 22.01 13.10 18.32
N GLY A 10 21.62 14.23 18.93
CA GLY A 10 20.61 14.23 20.00
C GLY A 10 19.26 13.68 19.54
N ALA A 11 18.82 13.97 18.32
CA ALA A 11 17.59 13.39 17.76
C ALA A 11 17.70 11.89 17.54
N VAL A 12 18.86 11.39 17.07
CA VAL A 12 19.11 9.95 16.89
C VAL A 12 19.10 9.22 18.24
N GLU A 13 19.78 9.75 19.25
CA GLU A 13 19.79 9.16 20.60
C GLU A 13 18.40 9.18 21.24
N PHE A 14 17.64 10.26 21.08
CA PHE A 14 16.25 10.32 21.51
C PHE A 14 15.39 9.27 20.80
N LEU A 15 15.52 9.11 19.48
CA LEU A 15 14.73 8.12 18.73
C LEU A 15 15.07 6.69 19.16
N LYS A 16 16.36 6.38 19.39
CA LYS A 16 16.76 5.07 19.95
C LYS A 16 16.05 4.82 21.27
N TRP A 17 16.23 5.73 22.24
CA TRP A 17 15.59 5.66 23.56
C TRP A 17 14.06 5.54 23.46
N PHE A 18 13.41 6.38 22.65
CA PHE A 18 11.96 6.41 22.50
C PHE A 18 11.38 5.13 21.89
N THR A 19 12.14 4.47 21.01
CA THR A 19 11.72 3.22 20.35
C THR A 19 12.00 1.96 21.17
N GLU A 20 12.67 2.08 22.32
CA GLU A 20 12.75 0.96 23.27
C GLU A 20 11.36 0.57 23.76
N ASN A 21 11.13 -0.74 23.98
CA ASN A 21 9.80 -1.30 24.21
C ASN A 21 9.06 -0.60 25.37
N ASP A 22 9.70 -0.36 26.51
CA ASP A 22 9.00 0.25 27.65
C ASP A 22 8.58 1.70 27.36
N HIS A 23 9.41 2.47 26.65
CA HIS A 23 9.15 3.87 26.35
C HIS A 23 8.04 4.02 25.30
N ILE A 24 8.10 3.23 24.22
CA ILE A 24 7.05 3.24 23.20
C ILE A 24 5.72 2.71 23.73
N MET A 25 5.75 1.72 24.63
CA MET A 25 4.54 1.17 25.27
C MET A 25 3.83 2.22 26.11
N ASN A 26 4.55 2.91 26.98
CA ASN A 26 3.96 3.96 27.81
C ASN A 26 3.38 5.08 26.93
N PHE A 27 4.15 5.57 25.95
CA PHE A 27 3.68 6.62 25.06
C PHE A 27 2.43 6.20 24.29
N ALA A 28 2.45 5.04 23.63
CA ALA A 28 1.35 4.58 22.80
C ALA A 28 0.07 4.39 23.63
N VAL A 29 0.16 3.67 24.75
CA VAL A 29 -1.02 3.36 25.57
C VAL A 29 -1.60 4.61 26.24
N ASP A 30 -0.75 5.52 26.74
CA ASP A 30 -1.19 6.77 27.36
C ASP A 30 -1.86 7.71 26.35
N SER A 31 -1.34 7.75 25.12
CA SER A 31 -1.94 8.51 24.01
C SER A 31 -3.09 7.76 23.31
N SER A 32 -3.42 6.54 23.75
CA SER A 32 -4.43 5.66 23.15
C SER A 32 -4.15 5.27 21.69
N TYR A 33 -2.88 5.23 21.30
CA TYR A 33 -2.37 4.59 20.09
C TYR A 33 -1.97 3.12 20.35
N LEU A 34 -1.86 2.34 19.27
CA LEU A 34 -1.27 1.00 19.33
C LEU A 34 0.26 1.09 19.28
N PRO A 35 0.99 0.28 20.07
CA PRO A 35 2.44 0.15 19.96
C PRO A 35 2.84 -0.37 18.57
N SER A 36 3.92 0.17 17.99
CA SER A 36 4.38 -0.23 16.65
C SER A 36 5.24 -1.51 16.63
N THR A 37 5.60 -2.05 17.80
CA THR A 37 6.40 -3.28 17.90
C THR A 37 5.50 -4.51 18.02
N ILE A 38 5.93 -5.65 17.46
CA ILE A 38 5.17 -6.91 17.51
C ILE A 38 4.88 -7.35 18.96
N LEU A 39 5.89 -7.21 19.84
CA LEU A 39 5.78 -7.57 21.26
C LEU A 39 4.89 -6.59 22.03
N GLY A 40 4.98 -5.30 21.72
CA GLY A 40 4.16 -4.28 22.37
C GLY A 40 2.69 -4.36 21.99
N ASN A 41 2.40 -4.74 20.75
CA ASN A 41 1.04 -4.89 20.24
C ASN A 41 0.36 -6.20 20.67
N GLN A 42 0.82 -6.84 21.75
CA GLN A 42 0.13 -7.97 22.37
C GLN A 42 -0.88 -7.47 23.42
N PRO A 43 -2.09 -8.06 23.51
CA PRO A 43 -3.10 -7.65 24.49
C PRO A 43 -2.59 -7.57 25.93
N GLU A 44 -1.71 -8.48 26.31
CA GLU A 44 -1.14 -8.62 27.66
C GLU A 44 -0.17 -7.48 27.95
N ALA A 45 0.65 -7.10 26.97
CA ALA A 45 1.57 -5.97 27.08
C ALA A 45 0.79 -4.65 27.20
N ILE A 46 -0.28 -4.48 26.41
CA ILE A 46 -1.16 -3.30 26.48
C ILE A 46 -1.83 -3.22 27.86
N LYS A 47 -2.39 -4.33 28.37
CA LYS A 47 -3.01 -4.39 29.70
C LYS A 47 -2.00 -4.04 30.81
N ALA A 48 -0.77 -4.53 30.71
CA ALA A 48 0.27 -4.24 31.70
C ALA A 48 0.73 -2.77 31.67
N ALA A 49 0.78 -2.16 30.49
CA ALA A 49 1.17 -0.76 30.31
C ALA A 49 0.02 0.24 30.60
N TYR A 50 -1.23 -0.22 30.69
CA TYR A 50 -2.39 0.65 30.87
C TYR A 50 -2.53 1.17 32.30
N LYS A 51 -2.37 2.49 32.48
CA LYS A 51 -2.35 3.14 33.81
C LYS A 51 -3.57 4.01 34.12
N LYS A 52 -4.55 4.12 33.20
CA LYS A 52 -5.73 4.99 33.39
C LYS A 52 -6.76 4.31 34.30
N ASP A 53 -7.59 5.12 34.95
CA ASP A 53 -8.58 4.64 35.93
C ASP A 53 -9.67 3.76 35.29
N LEU A 54 -9.61 2.48 35.62
CA LEU A 54 -10.57 1.47 35.18
C LEU A 54 -11.93 1.57 35.90
N ASN A 55 -12.09 2.40 36.91
CA ASN A 55 -13.42 2.62 37.52
C ASN A 55 -14.30 3.54 36.66
N THR A 56 -13.70 4.28 35.73
CA THR A 56 -14.43 5.11 34.78
C THR A 56 -14.83 4.31 33.55
N TYR A 57 -16.02 4.62 33.01
CA TYR A 57 -16.45 4.07 31.71
C TYR A 57 -15.42 4.34 30.61
N LYS A 58 -14.86 5.56 30.58
CA LYS A 58 -13.84 5.96 29.61
C LYS A 58 -12.56 5.13 29.72
N GLY A 59 -12.11 4.83 30.95
CA GLY A 59 -10.93 3.99 31.17
C GLY A 59 -11.13 2.58 30.64
N LYS A 60 -12.22 1.92 31.03
CA LYS A 60 -12.55 0.58 30.52
C LYS A 60 -12.66 0.56 29.00
N PHE A 61 -13.45 1.48 28.44
CA PHE A 61 -13.67 1.56 26.99
C PHE A 61 -12.36 1.75 26.19
N LEU A 62 -11.45 2.59 26.67
CA LEU A 62 -10.16 2.81 26.00
C LEU A 62 -9.27 1.56 26.05
N LEU A 63 -9.23 0.85 27.18
CA LEU A 63 -8.48 -0.40 27.28
C LEU A 63 -9.08 -1.46 26.34
N ASP A 64 -10.40 -1.63 26.36
CA ASP A 64 -11.10 -2.58 25.51
C ASP A 64 -10.85 -2.28 24.03
N SER A 65 -10.92 -1.01 23.63
CA SER A 65 -10.63 -0.58 22.25
C SER A 65 -9.20 -0.92 21.81
N LEU A 66 -8.21 -0.70 22.68
CA LEU A 66 -6.82 -1.03 22.37
C LEU A 66 -6.62 -2.54 22.24
N VAL A 67 -7.18 -3.32 23.17
CA VAL A 67 -7.08 -4.78 23.16
C VAL A 67 -7.76 -5.37 21.93
N VAL A 68 -8.99 -4.96 21.62
CA VAL A 68 -9.73 -5.41 20.43
C VAL A 68 -8.97 -5.06 19.15
N SER A 69 -8.39 -3.87 19.08
CA SER A 69 -7.62 -3.46 17.90
C SER A 69 -6.35 -4.31 17.73
N ALA A 70 -5.60 -4.54 18.82
CA ALA A 70 -4.42 -5.40 18.82
C ALA A 70 -4.74 -6.83 18.39
N GLU A 71 -5.80 -7.42 18.94
CA GLU A 71 -6.28 -8.74 18.52
C GLU A 71 -6.72 -8.77 17.06
N SER A 72 -7.38 -7.72 16.58
CA SER A 72 -7.81 -7.60 15.18
C SER A 72 -6.59 -7.59 14.25
N PHE A 73 -5.53 -6.84 14.59
CA PHE A 73 -4.29 -6.84 13.81
C PHE A 73 -3.57 -8.18 13.85
N ALA A 74 -3.51 -8.84 15.01
CA ALA A 74 -2.84 -10.14 15.14
C ALA A 74 -3.55 -11.25 14.35
N LYS A 75 -4.88 -11.18 14.23
CA LYS A 75 -5.71 -12.12 13.48
C LYS A 75 -5.93 -11.71 12.02
N ALA A 76 -5.61 -10.46 11.66
CA ALA A 76 -5.81 -9.95 10.32
C ALA A 76 -4.84 -10.61 9.33
N HIS A 77 -5.40 -11.20 8.28
CA HIS A 77 -4.64 -11.43 7.05
C HIS A 77 -4.64 -10.13 6.26
N ALA A 78 -3.53 -9.39 6.29
CA ALA A 78 -3.38 -8.24 5.43
C ALA A 78 -3.48 -8.69 3.95
N TYR A 79 -4.46 -8.17 3.21
CA TYR A 79 -4.61 -8.42 1.76
C TYR A 79 -3.53 -7.73 0.93
N SER A 80 -2.51 -7.14 1.57
CA SER A 80 -1.36 -6.61 0.87
C SER A 80 -0.57 -7.78 0.30
N THR A 81 -0.61 -7.93 -1.02
CA THR A 81 0.32 -8.81 -1.73
C THR A 81 1.74 -8.44 -1.34
N LEU A 82 2.52 -9.43 -0.90
CA LEU A 82 3.94 -9.22 -0.65
C LEU A 82 4.62 -8.73 -1.94
N PRO A 83 5.60 -7.82 -1.84
CA PRO A 83 6.42 -7.50 -2.99
C PRO A 83 7.09 -8.79 -3.48
N PHE A 84 7.04 -8.99 -4.79
CA PHE A 84 7.72 -10.08 -5.48
C PHE A 84 8.66 -9.50 -6.53
N ASN A 85 9.49 -10.35 -7.11
CA ASN A 85 10.46 -9.94 -8.11
C ASN A 85 9.77 -9.24 -9.30
N GLY A 86 10.25 -8.05 -9.67
CA GLY A 86 9.63 -7.23 -10.72
C GLY A 86 8.27 -6.60 -10.37
N SER A 87 7.79 -6.70 -9.13
CA SER A 87 6.45 -6.22 -8.75
C SER A 87 6.25 -4.70 -8.93
N LYS A 88 7.31 -3.91 -8.81
CA LYS A 88 7.27 -2.46 -9.05
C LYS A 88 7.10 -2.17 -10.53
N GLU A 89 7.88 -2.82 -11.38
CA GLU A 89 7.88 -2.66 -12.82
C GLU A 89 6.57 -3.16 -13.42
N ILE A 90 6.06 -4.30 -12.94
CA ILE A 90 4.75 -4.84 -13.31
C ILE A 90 3.64 -3.85 -12.96
N ARG A 91 3.68 -3.23 -11.77
CA ARG A 91 2.68 -2.23 -11.39
C ARG A 91 2.72 -1.02 -12.31
N ALA A 92 3.90 -0.48 -12.58
CA ALA A 92 4.06 0.67 -13.47
C ALA A 92 3.61 0.37 -14.91
N TYR A 93 3.90 -0.84 -15.40
CA TYR A 93 3.43 -1.31 -16.70
C TYR A 93 1.90 -1.43 -16.73
N ALA A 94 1.31 -2.19 -15.80
CA ALA A 94 -0.14 -2.41 -15.75
C ALA A 94 -0.94 -1.11 -15.55
N GLU A 95 -0.37 -0.13 -14.86
CA GLU A 95 -0.99 1.20 -14.65
C GLU A 95 -1.13 1.99 -15.96
N THR A 96 -0.22 1.80 -16.92
CA THR A 96 -0.14 2.66 -18.11
C THR A 96 -0.49 1.95 -19.41
N GLU A 97 -0.38 0.63 -19.47
CA GLU A 97 -0.48 -0.13 -20.73
C GLU A 97 -1.83 0.04 -21.43
N PHE A 98 -2.93 -0.16 -20.71
CA PHE A 98 -4.27 -0.06 -21.33
C PHE A 98 -4.58 1.37 -21.81
N GLU A 99 -4.12 2.38 -21.06
CA GLU A 99 -4.26 3.78 -21.45
C GLU A 99 -3.47 4.08 -22.72
N ASN A 100 -2.24 3.56 -22.84
CA ASN A 100 -1.40 3.73 -24.02
C ASN A 100 -2.03 3.10 -25.26
N VAL A 101 -2.55 1.87 -25.14
CA VAL A 101 -3.27 1.19 -26.23
C VAL A 101 -4.49 2.00 -26.67
N CYS A 102 -5.34 2.43 -25.73
CA CYS A 102 -6.50 3.27 -26.05
C CYS A 102 -6.12 4.58 -26.75
N LYS A 103 -5.03 5.24 -26.34
CA LYS A 103 -4.53 6.47 -26.97
C LYS A 103 -4.05 6.22 -28.40
N ASN A 104 -3.32 5.14 -28.62
CA ASN A 104 -2.79 4.76 -29.93
C ASN A 104 -3.94 4.42 -30.88
N ASP A 105 -4.88 3.59 -30.45
CA ASP A 105 -6.04 3.16 -31.23
C ASP A 105 -6.91 4.35 -31.61
N ARG A 106 -7.19 5.23 -30.65
CA ARG A 106 -7.93 6.47 -30.91
C ARG A 106 -7.21 7.34 -31.94
N SER A 107 -5.90 7.47 -31.85
CA SER A 107 -5.12 8.28 -32.78
C SER A 107 -5.19 7.71 -34.20
N ALA A 108 -5.08 6.38 -34.34
CA ALA A 108 -5.22 5.69 -35.62
C ALA A 108 -6.64 5.81 -36.20
N VAL A 109 -7.68 5.67 -35.37
CA VAL A 109 -9.09 5.86 -35.77
C VAL A 109 -9.32 7.29 -36.27
N VAL A 110 -8.81 8.30 -35.57
CA VAL A 110 -8.94 9.71 -35.97
C VAL A 110 -8.29 9.95 -37.33
N GLU A 111 -7.12 9.37 -37.59
CA GLU A 111 -6.43 9.51 -38.87
C GLU A 111 -7.13 8.76 -40.01
N ALA A 112 -7.67 7.57 -39.74
CA ALA A 112 -8.51 6.83 -40.68
C ALA A 112 -9.77 7.61 -41.09
N ILE A 113 -10.40 8.31 -40.15
CA ILE A 113 -11.56 9.16 -40.46
C ILE A 113 -11.16 10.35 -41.34
N LYS A 114 -10.02 11.00 -41.06
CA LYS A 114 -9.53 12.11 -41.91
C LYS A 114 -9.24 11.67 -43.34
N THR A 115 -8.78 10.44 -43.52
CA THR A 115 -8.49 9.86 -44.84
C THR A 115 -9.73 9.31 -45.56
N GLY A 116 -10.92 9.53 -45.00
CA GLY A 116 -12.21 9.30 -45.66
C GLY A 116 -12.96 8.04 -45.23
N LYS A 117 -12.44 7.26 -44.27
CA LYS A 117 -13.19 6.12 -43.73
C LYS A 117 -14.36 6.60 -42.86
N THR A 118 -15.45 5.84 -42.87
CA THR A 118 -16.52 6.03 -41.90
C THR A 118 -16.03 5.65 -40.49
N ARG A 119 -16.69 6.16 -39.45
CA ARG A 119 -16.38 5.78 -38.05
C ARG A 119 -16.47 4.26 -37.85
N ALA A 120 -17.45 3.59 -38.47
CA ALA A 120 -17.63 2.15 -38.34
C ALA A 120 -16.42 1.39 -38.91
N GLU A 121 -15.98 1.73 -40.12
CA GLU A 121 -14.81 1.11 -40.76
C GLU A 121 -13.50 1.43 -40.03
N ALA A 122 -13.37 2.62 -39.46
CA ALA A 122 -12.19 3.03 -38.72
C ALA A 122 -12.05 2.29 -37.38
N VAL A 123 -13.16 2.02 -36.69
CA VAL A 123 -13.17 1.36 -35.37
C VAL A 123 -13.18 -0.17 -35.47
N ALA A 124 -13.74 -0.74 -36.55
CA ALA A 124 -13.91 -2.18 -36.73
C ALA A 124 -12.67 -3.04 -36.36
N PRO A 125 -11.42 -2.65 -36.68
CA PRO A 125 -10.24 -3.44 -36.32
C PRO A 125 -9.95 -3.55 -34.82
N TYR A 126 -10.48 -2.64 -34.00
CA TYR A 126 -10.14 -2.50 -32.58
C TYR A 126 -11.22 -3.04 -31.63
N ILE A 127 -12.36 -3.48 -32.17
CA ILE A 127 -13.52 -3.96 -31.38
C ILE A 127 -13.80 -5.44 -31.62
N THR A 128 -12.78 -6.20 -31.98
CA THR A 128 -12.88 -7.65 -32.20
C THR A 128 -12.27 -8.40 -31.02
N ASP A 129 -12.74 -9.62 -30.79
CA ASP A 129 -12.19 -10.49 -29.76
C ASP A 129 -10.72 -10.83 -30.06
N GLU A 130 -10.35 -10.99 -31.34
CA GLU A 130 -8.97 -11.28 -31.73
C GLU A 130 -8.01 -10.14 -31.38
N TYR A 131 -8.46 -8.89 -31.50
CA TYR A 131 -7.66 -7.72 -31.10
C TYR A 131 -7.46 -7.70 -29.57
N PHE A 132 -8.54 -7.93 -28.82
CA PHE A 132 -8.48 -8.03 -27.36
C PHE A 132 -7.56 -9.15 -26.90
N ASP A 133 -7.69 -10.35 -27.47
CA ASP A 133 -6.90 -11.53 -27.10
C ASP A 133 -5.43 -11.34 -27.41
N ALA A 134 -5.10 -10.69 -28.53
CA ALA A 134 -3.73 -10.34 -28.88
C ALA A 134 -3.12 -9.37 -27.86
N TRP A 135 -3.84 -8.30 -27.51
CA TRP A 135 -3.43 -7.35 -26.48
C TRP A 135 -3.24 -8.04 -25.12
N PHE A 136 -4.21 -8.85 -24.69
CA PHE A 136 -4.17 -9.52 -23.40
C PHE A 136 -3.01 -10.53 -23.32
N THR A 137 -2.74 -11.24 -24.41
CA THR A 137 -1.59 -12.14 -24.52
C THR A 137 -0.27 -11.39 -24.38
N GLU A 138 -0.15 -10.22 -25.02
CA GLU A 138 1.04 -9.37 -24.90
C GLU A 138 1.25 -8.88 -23.48
N VAL A 139 0.18 -8.37 -22.82
CA VAL A 139 0.22 -7.98 -21.40
C VAL A 139 0.71 -9.13 -20.53
N CYS A 140 0.16 -10.33 -20.71
CA CYS A 140 0.56 -11.51 -19.96
C CYS A 140 2.03 -11.88 -20.18
N ASN A 141 2.53 -11.77 -21.42
CA ASN A 141 3.92 -12.04 -21.76
C ASN A 141 4.86 -11.01 -21.12
N GLN A 142 4.51 -9.73 -21.20
CA GLN A 142 5.31 -8.67 -20.61
C GLN A 142 5.37 -8.80 -19.08
N ILE A 143 4.26 -9.15 -18.42
CA ILE A 143 4.25 -9.44 -16.98
C ILE A 143 5.20 -10.60 -16.64
N LYS A 144 5.21 -11.69 -17.43
CA LYS A 144 6.13 -12.81 -17.22
C LYS A 144 7.59 -12.38 -17.36
N ILE A 145 7.91 -11.57 -18.36
CA ILE A 145 9.27 -11.04 -18.57
C ILE A 145 9.70 -10.17 -17.39
N LEU A 146 8.86 -9.24 -16.97
CA LEU A 146 9.15 -8.35 -15.83
C LEU A 146 9.32 -9.14 -14.53
N SER A 147 8.52 -10.18 -14.31
CA SER A 147 8.64 -11.04 -13.13
C SER A 147 9.95 -11.85 -13.08
N ALA A 148 10.59 -12.07 -14.23
CA ALA A 148 11.84 -12.83 -14.36
C ALA A 148 13.10 -11.96 -14.21
N THR A 149 12.98 -10.63 -14.15
CA THR A 149 14.11 -9.69 -14.09
C THR A 149 14.56 -9.53 -12.63
N LYS A 150 15.81 -9.88 -12.29
CA LYS A 150 16.38 -9.76 -10.93
C LYS A 150 16.78 -8.33 -10.58
#